data_AF-A0A373CWI2-F1
#
_entry.id   AF-A0A373CWI2-F1
#
_cell.length_a   1.000
_cell.length_b   1.000
_cell.length_c   1.000
_cell.angle_alpha   90.00
_cell.angle_beta   90.00
_cell.angle_gamma   90.00
#
_symmetry.space_group_name_H-M   'P 1'
#
loop_
_entity.id
_entity.type
_entity.pdbx_description
1 polymer ?
#
loop_
_entity_poly.entity_id
_entity_poly.type
_entity_poly.pdbx_seq_one_letter_code
_entity_poly.pdbx_strand_id
1 'polypeptide(L)'
;MFADTLTGYLQEGIDNGNKPATICSKERTCISFLCFVENAGCSDLSQLNTGIVSKALLTFSNKDAYARIRQFLNYLVEKGITEMDFSRIDPHYKRGMVLPTTYTPDEILKCQIF
;
A
#
# COMPACT_ATOMS: atom_id res chain seq x y z
N MET A 1 9.92 1.97 15.35
CA MET A 1 11.37 1.77 15.12
C MET A 1 11.79 1.88 13.63
N PHE A 2 11.06 2.61 12.78
CA PHE A 2 11.24 2.53 11.31
C PHE A 2 11.28 3.90 10.61
N ALA A 3 11.46 4.98 11.37
CA ALA A 3 11.27 6.34 10.90
C ALA A 3 12.25 6.71 9.78
N ASP A 4 13.52 6.30 9.90
CA ASP A 4 14.56 6.62 8.93
C ASP A 4 14.29 5.95 7.57
N THR A 5 13.96 4.67 7.58
CA THR A 5 13.59 3.92 6.36
C THR A 5 12.36 4.51 5.68
N LEU A 6 11.33 4.85 6.46
CA LEU A 6 10.12 5.46 5.92
C LEU A 6 10.44 6.84 5.31
N THR A 7 11.23 7.66 6.00
CA THR A 7 11.63 8.98 5.52
C THR A 7 12.41 8.88 4.21
N GLY A 8 13.37 7.94 4.13
CA GLY A 8 14.12 7.66 2.91
C GLY A 8 13.22 7.25 1.73
N TYR A 9 12.24 6.37 1.97
CA TYR A 9 11.28 5.96 0.95
C TYR A 9 10.41 7.12 0.46
N LEU A 10 9.91 7.95 1.38
CA LEU A 10 9.08 9.10 1.02
C LEU A 10 9.88 10.17 0.26
N GLN A 11 11.12 10.42 0.67
CA GLN A 11 12.01 11.36 -0.01
C GLN A 11 12.30 10.91 -1.44
N GLU A 12 12.64 9.64 -1.65
CA GLU A 12 12.82 9.10 -3.01
C GLU A 12 11.53 9.23 -3.83
N GLY A 13 10.37 9.06 -3.20
CA GLY A 13 9.08 9.32 -3.82
C GLY A 13 8.91 10.78 -4.27
N ILE A 14 9.37 11.74 -3.47
CA ILE A 14 9.34 13.18 -3.78
C ILE A 14 10.29 13.48 -4.93
N ASP A 15 11.51 12.94 -4.88
CA ASP A 15 12.54 13.13 -5.90
C ASP A 15 12.11 12.55 -7.26
N ASN A 16 11.34 11.46 -7.24
CA ASN A 16 10.71 10.87 -8.42
C ASN A 16 9.46 11.64 -8.91
N GLY A 17 9.14 12.79 -8.33
CA GLY A 17 8.06 13.68 -8.78
C GLY A 17 6.65 13.26 -8.37
N ASN A 18 6.49 12.42 -7.33
CA ASN A 18 5.14 12.10 -6.84
C ASN A 18 4.47 13.34 -6.24
N LYS A 19 3.18 13.52 -6.56
CA LYS A 19 2.37 14.61 -6.00
C LYS A 19 2.27 14.49 -4.46
N PRO A 20 2.14 15.60 -3.72
CA PRO A 20 2.00 15.57 -2.25
C PRO A 20 0.90 14.63 -1.74
N ALA A 21 -0.27 14.62 -2.40
CA ALA A 21 -1.36 13.70 -2.04
C ALA A 21 -0.97 12.21 -2.19
N THR A 22 -0.12 11.88 -3.16
CA THR A 22 0.41 10.52 -3.36
C THR A 22 1.39 10.17 -2.24
N ILE A 23 2.27 11.10 -1.86
CA ILE A 23 3.20 10.94 -0.73
C ILE A 23 2.43 10.70 0.57
N CYS A 24 1.45 11.54 0.90
CA CYS A 24 0.62 11.35 2.10
C CYS A 24 -0.11 10.00 2.09
N SER A 25 -0.60 9.53 0.93
CA SER A 25 -1.24 8.23 0.82
C SER A 25 -0.25 7.08 1.03
N LYS A 26 0.97 7.18 0.51
CA LYS A 26 2.05 6.21 0.71
C LYS A 26 2.44 6.17 2.18
N GLU A 27 2.71 7.32 2.78
CA GLU A 27 3.07 7.47 4.19
C GLU A 27 2.07 6.80 5.11
N ARG A 28 0.78 7.17 5.02
CA ARG A 28 -0.28 6.56 5.84
C ARG A 28 -0.33 5.05 5.70
N THR A 29 -0.22 4.54 4.47
CA THR A 29 -0.25 3.10 4.22
C THR A 29 0.96 2.39 4.84
N CYS A 30 2.16 2.97 4.69
CA CYS A 30 3.39 2.39 5.22
C CYS A 30 3.42 2.44 6.74
N ILE A 31 2.96 3.53 7.37
CA ILE A 31 2.82 3.63 8.83
C ILE A 31 1.92 2.51 9.35
N SER A 32 0.73 2.33 8.77
CA SER A 32 -0.17 1.24 9.18
C SER A 32 0.48 -0.13 9.02
N PHE A 33 1.17 -0.37 7.90
CA PHE A 33 1.85 -1.63 7.64
C PHE A 33 2.95 -1.90 8.67
N LEU A 34 3.80 -0.90 8.93
CA LEU A 34 4.91 -0.98 9.89
C LEU A 34 4.40 -1.20 11.32
N CYS A 35 3.28 -0.58 11.71
CA CYS A 35 2.62 -0.88 12.98
C CYS A 35 2.14 -2.34 13.07
N PHE A 36 1.59 -2.90 11.99
CA PHE A 36 1.18 -4.32 11.98
C PHE A 36 2.39 -5.27 12.00
N VAL A 37 3.49 -4.90 11.35
CA VAL A 37 4.77 -5.62 11.41
C VAL A 37 5.32 -5.61 12.84
N GLU A 38 5.31 -4.46 13.52
CA GLU A 38 5.73 -4.32 14.92
C GLU A 38 4.85 -5.16 15.86
N ASN A 39 3.52 -5.08 15.68
CA ASN A 39 2.55 -5.90 16.43
C ASN A 39 2.67 -7.40 16.15
N ALA A 40 3.26 -7.79 15.02
CA ALA A 40 3.59 -9.19 14.72
C ALA A 40 4.91 -9.65 15.37
N GLY A 41 5.58 -8.78 16.14
CA GLY A 41 6.80 -9.08 16.88
C GLY A 41 8.09 -8.72 16.14
N CYS A 42 8.00 -7.91 15.08
CA CYS A 42 9.15 -7.52 14.27
C CYS A 42 9.58 -6.08 14.59
N SER A 43 10.70 -5.92 15.27
CA SER A 43 11.24 -4.60 15.64
C SER A 43 12.29 -4.09 14.65
N ASP A 44 12.82 -4.97 13.80
CA ASP A 44 13.86 -4.66 12.81
C ASP A 44 13.45 -5.21 11.45
N LEU A 45 13.52 -4.37 10.41
CA LEU A 45 13.16 -4.75 9.05
C LEU A 45 14.09 -5.83 8.47
N SER A 46 15.32 -5.94 8.95
CA SER A 46 16.23 -7.03 8.56
C SER A 46 15.71 -8.42 8.95
N GLN A 47 14.84 -8.48 9.97
CA GLN A 47 14.23 -9.70 10.49
C GLN A 47 12.87 -10.03 9.86
N LEU A 48 12.45 -9.26 8.85
CA LEU A 48 11.23 -9.55 8.11
C LEU A 48 11.28 -10.96 7.54
N ASN A 49 10.16 -11.66 7.63
CA ASN A 49 9.96 -12.96 7.02
C ASN A 49 8.54 -13.07 6.47
N THR A 50 8.32 -14.09 5.63
CA THR A 50 7.05 -14.34 4.95
C THR A 50 5.86 -14.41 5.91
N GLY A 51 6.04 -15.00 7.11
CA GLY A 51 4.96 -15.12 8.10
C GLY A 51 4.52 -13.76 8.65
N ILE A 52 5.49 -12.90 8.99
CA ILE A 52 5.25 -11.54 9.50
C ILE A 52 4.58 -10.68 8.42
N VAL A 53 5.14 -10.68 7.21
CA VAL A 53 4.59 -9.91 6.08
C VAL A 53 3.16 -10.37 5.76
N SER A 54 2.91 -11.68 5.69
CA SER A 54 1.58 -12.23 5.41
C SER A 54 0.58 -11.84 6.49
N LYS A 55 0.96 -11.93 7.76
CA LYS A 55 0.10 -11.54 8.89
C LYS A 55 -0.24 -10.05 8.85
N ALA A 56 0.75 -9.19 8.56
CA ALA A 56 0.54 -7.75 8.42
C ALA A 56 -0.39 -7.42 7.24
N LEU A 57 -0.18 -8.04 6.07
CA LEU A 57 -1.04 -7.86 4.89
C LEU A 57 -2.49 -8.30 5.14
N LEU A 58 -2.71 -9.43 5.80
CA LEU A 58 -4.05 -9.93 6.12
C LEU A 58 -4.80 -9.06 7.13
N THR A 59 -4.09 -8.21 7.88
CA THR A 59 -4.71 -7.27 8.83
C THR A 59 -5.34 -6.05 8.13
N PHE A 60 -4.95 -5.76 6.88
CA PHE A 60 -5.56 -4.68 6.11
C PHE A 60 -6.95 -5.06 5.58
N SER A 61 -7.96 -4.25 5.93
CA SER A 61 -9.29 -4.35 5.32
C SER A 61 -9.33 -3.77 3.89
N ASN A 62 -8.55 -2.71 3.63
CA ASN A 62 -8.46 -2.09 2.32
C ASN A 62 -7.38 -2.75 1.44
N LYS A 63 -7.82 -3.52 0.45
CA LYS A 63 -6.94 -4.27 -0.45
C LYS A 63 -6.20 -3.39 -1.47
N ASP A 64 -6.65 -2.16 -1.72
CA ASP A 64 -5.88 -1.21 -2.54
C ASP A 64 -4.58 -0.77 -1.86
N ALA A 65 -4.43 -1.04 -0.54
CA ALA A 65 -3.16 -0.84 0.16
C ALA A 65 -2.05 -1.75 -0.36
N TYR A 66 -2.36 -2.94 -0.89
CA TYR A 66 -1.36 -3.94 -1.28
C TYR A 66 -0.44 -3.43 -2.37
N ALA A 67 -0.96 -2.68 -3.34
CA ALA A 67 -0.13 -2.08 -4.39
C ALA A 67 0.92 -1.10 -3.82
N ARG A 68 0.55 -0.32 -2.80
CA ARG A 68 1.46 0.63 -2.14
C ARG A 68 2.46 -0.08 -1.23
N ILE A 69 2.01 -1.11 -0.50
CA ILE A 69 2.88 -1.95 0.33
C ILE A 69 3.90 -2.68 -0.54
N ARG A 70 3.49 -3.20 -1.70
CA ARG A 70 4.39 -3.83 -2.67
C ARG A 70 5.51 -2.88 -3.11
N GLN A 71 5.19 -1.62 -3.42
CA GLN A 71 6.20 -0.62 -3.77
C GLN A 71 7.19 -0.39 -2.63
N PHE A 72 6.70 -0.34 -1.39
CA PHE A 72 7.56 -0.20 -0.22
C PHE A 72 8.46 -1.43 -0.02
N LEU A 73 7.93 -2.65 -0.17
CA LEU A 73 8.73 -3.88 -0.08
C LEU A 73 9.81 -3.95 -1.16
N ASN A 74 9.52 -3.51 -2.39
CA ASN A 74 10.53 -3.38 -3.44
C ASN A 74 11.66 -2.42 -3.02
N TYR A 75 11.30 -1.26 -2.48
CA TYR A 75 12.27 -0.28 -1.99
C TYR A 75 13.20 -0.88 -0.92
N LEU A 76 12.66 -1.70 0.00
CA LEU A 76 13.49 -2.35 1.03
C LEU A 76 14.55 -3.28 0.43
N VAL A 77 14.18 -4.04 -0.61
CA VAL A 77 15.11 -4.92 -1.33
C VAL A 77 16.13 -4.11 -2.12
N GLU A 78 15.68 -3.08 -2.84
CA GLU A 78 16.55 -2.20 -3.65
C GLU A 78 17.59 -1.48 -2.80
N LYS A 79 17.27 -1.13 -1.55
CA LYS A 79 18.21 -0.54 -0.59
C LYS A 79 19.01 -1.56 0.22
N GLY A 80 18.80 -2.86 -0.01
CA GLY A 80 19.49 -3.93 0.72
C GLY A 80 19.11 -4.01 2.20
N ILE A 81 17.95 -3.49 2.59
CA ILE A 81 17.43 -3.54 3.97
C ILE A 81 16.89 -4.94 4.28
N THR A 82 16.30 -5.58 3.29
CA THR A 82 15.83 -6.97 3.35
C THR A 82 16.56 -7.80 2.30
N GLU A 83 17.04 -8.98 2.70
CA GLU A 83 17.69 -9.91 1.76
C GLU A 83 16.69 -10.58 0.81
N MET A 84 15.44 -10.77 1.25
CA MET A 84 14.41 -11.49 0.52
C MET A 84 13.35 -10.54 -0.06
N ASP A 85 12.94 -10.79 -1.30
CA ASP A 85 11.85 -10.07 -1.94
C ASP A 85 10.48 -10.58 -1.48
N PHE A 86 9.79 -9.74 -0.71
CA PHE A 86 8.45 -10.00 -0.17
C PHE A 86 7.31 -9.39 -1.02
N SER A 87 7.64 -8.68 -2.10
CA SER A 87 6.68 -7.93 -2.93
C SER A 87 5.62 -8.79 -3.61
N ARG A 88 5.90 -10.09 -3.76
CA ARG A 88 5.03 -11.07 -4.44
C ARG A 88 4.16 -11.91 -3.51
N ILE A 89 4.20 -11.64 -2.20
CA ILE A 89 3.41 -12.39 -1.20
C ILE A 89 1.93 -12.03 -1.24
N ASP A 90 1.58 -10.86 -1.77
CA ASP A 90 0.23 -10.36 -1.64
C ASP A 90 -0.80 -11.25 -2.37
N PRO A 91 -1.90 -11.64 -1.69
CA PRO A 91 -2.95 -12.41 -2.33
C PRO A 91 -3.52 -11.66 -3.53
N HIS A 92 -3.60 -12.33 -4.69
CA HIS A 92 -4.16 -11.71 -5.88
C HIS A 92 -5.63 -11.31 -5.63
N TYR A 93 -5.87 -10.00 -5.55
CA TYR A 93 -7.20 -9.44 -5.34
C TYR A 93 -7.82 -8.98 -6.66
N LYS A 94 -9.00 -9.51 -6.98
CA LYS A 94 -9.88 -8.93 -7.99
C LYS A 94 -10.60 -7.73 -7.39
N ARG A 95 -10.29 -6.53 -7.87
CA ARG A 95 -11.07 -5.33 -7.54
C ARG A 95 -12.54 -5.58 -7.82
N GLY A 96 -13.41 -5.16 -6.90
CA GLY A 96 -14.84 -5.16 -7.12
C GLY A 96 -15.16 -4.36 -8.39
N MET A 97 -16.07 -4.88 -9.21
CA MET A 97 -16.59 -4.15 -10.36
C MET A 97 -17.15 -2.82 -9.89
N VAL A 98 -16.56 -1.72 -10.34
CA VAL A 98 -17.11 -0.38 -10.12
C VAL A 98 -18.29 -0.25 -11.08
N LEU A 99 -19.48 0.01 -10.55
CA LEU A 99 -20.62 0.33 -11.40
C LEU A 99 -20.32 1.63 -12.15
N PRO A 100 -20.64 1.73 -13.45
CA PRO A 100 -20.49 2.97 -14.19
C PRO A 100 -21.22 4.12 -13.48
N THR A 101 -20.52 5.20 -13.18
CA THR A 101 -21.10 6.41 -12.56
C THR A 101 -21.59 7.42 -13.59
N THR A 102 -21.26 7.19 -14.87
CA THR A 102 -21.84 7.91 -16.00
C THR A 102 -23.16 7.28 -16.38
N TYR A 103 -24.22 8.07 -16.25
CA TYR A 103 -25.53 7.76 -16.78
C TYR A 103 -25.51 7.88 -18.31
N THR A 104 -26.16 6.95 -18.97
CA THR A 104 -26.58 7.08 -20.37
C THR A 104 -27.60 8.22 -20.50
N PRO A 105 -27.77 8.81 -21.70
CA PRO A 105 -28.80 9.82 -21.92
C PRO A 105 -30.20 9.37 -21.46
N ASP A 106 -30.54 8.10 -21.66
CA ASP A 106 -31.82 7.52 -21.22
C ASP A 106 -31.95 7.43 -19.69
N GLU A 107 -30.86 7.15 -18.98
CA GLU A 107 -30.84 7.15 -17.51
C GLU A 107 -30.93 8.57 -16.95
N ILE A 108 -30.30 9.55 -17.60
CA ILE A 108 -30.43 10.98 -17.25
C ILE A 108 -31.88 11.43 -17.42
N LEU A 109 -32.53 11.06 -18.53
CA LEU A 109 -33.91 11.45 -18.82
C LEU A 109 -34.91 10.94 -17.77
N LYS A 110 -34.67 9.73 -17.22
CA LYS A 110 -35.48 9.16 -16.14
C LYS A 110 -35.31 9.88 -14.80
N CYS A 111 -34.15 10.49 -14.56
CA CYS A 111 -33.86 11.26 -13.34
C CYS A 111 -34.37 12.71 -13.40
N GLN A 112 -34.81 13.21 -14.56
CA GLN A 112 -35.28 14.60 -14.76
C GLN A 112 -36.80 14.79 -14.54
N ILE A 113 -37.46 13.90 -13.80
CA ILE A 113 -38.87 14.07 -13.47
C ILE A 113 -38.97 14.89 -12.16
N PHE A 114 -39.46 16.13 -12.33
CA PHE A 114 -39.78 17.23 -11.40
C PHE A 114 -38.74 18.34 -11.24
#